data_AF-A0A3C0G1U5-F1
#
_entry.id   AF-A0A3C0G1U5-F1
#
_cell.length_a   1.000
_cell.length_b   1.000
_cell.length_c   1.000
_cell.angle_alpha   90.00
_cell.angle_beta   90.00
_cell.angle_gamma   90.00
#
_symmetry.space_group_name_H-M   'P 1'
#
loop_
_entity.id
_entity.type
_entity.pdbx_description
1 polymer ?
#
loop_
_entity_poly.entity_id
_entity_poly.type
_entity_poly.pdbx_seq_one_letter_code
_entity_poly.pdbx_strand_id
1 'polypeptide(L)'
;MPYMNKSKTDSWTTPKDFYKKLDLEFNFDDFDPCPVDYQEDGLQIEWKGNKIFVNPPYSNLKTTKKQGLGWVEKSHLECQKGKLIVLLIPARTDTQWFHEIILKNNYEVRFIKGRLK
;
A
#
# COMPACT_ATOMS: atom_id res chain seq x y z
N MET A 1 18.45 29.81 0.18
CA MET A 1 17.38 28.79 0.34
C MET A 1 18.06 27.45 0.57
N PRO A 2 18.00 26.83 1.77
CA PRO A 2 18.61 25.53 1.97
C PRO A 2 17.84 24.45 1.22
N TYR A 3 18.57 23.66 0.44
CA TYR A 3 18.08 22.55 -0.36
C TYR A 3 17.67 21.38 0.54
N MET A 4 16.40 21.03 0.53
CA MET A 4 15.87 19.91 1.32
C MET A 4 16.20 18.59 0.61
N ASN A 5 17.07 17.77 1.21
CA ASN A 5 17.41 16.45 0.68
C ASN A 5 16.16 15.55 0.66
N LYS A 6 15.71 15.13 -0.52
CA LYS A 6 14.77 14.01 -0.67
C LYS A 6 15.43 12.75 -0.10
N SER A 7 14.79 12.08 0.87
CA SER A 7 15.28 10.82 1.41
C SER A 7 15.37 9.78 0.30
N LYS A 8 16.53 9.13 0.17
CA LYS A 8 16.93 8.33 -0.99
C LYS A 8 16.47 6.86 -0.99
N THR A 9 15.59 6.45 -0.09
CA THR A 9 15.16 5.04 0.01
C THR A 9 13.68 4.95 0.38
N ASP A 10 12.86 4.46 -0.56
CA ASP A 10 11.42 4.20 -0.39
C ASP A 10 11.15 2.81 0.25
N SER A 11 12.18 2.04 0.59
CA SER A 11 12.09 0.73 1.21
C SER A 11 11.90 0.82 2.73
N TRP A 12 10.68 1.10 3.15
CA TRP A 12 10.28 1.01 4.56
C TRP A 12 9.91 -0.44 4.88
N THR A 13 10.78 -1.15 5.61
CA THR A 13 10.42 -2.46 6.16
C THR A 13 9.31 -2.30 7.21
N THR A 14 8.25 -3.09 7.10
CA THR A 14 7.17 -3.13 8.10
C THR A 14 7.73 -3.69 9.41
N PRO A 15 7.54 -3.04 10.58
CA PRO A 15 7.94 -3.63 11.85
C PRO A 15 7.28 -4.99 12.07
N LYS A 16 8.06 -6.00 12.45
CA LYS A 16 7.59 -7.40 12.56
C LYS A 16 6.39 -7.54 13.49
N ASP A 17 6.41 -6.84 14.63
CA ASP A 17 5.31 -6.88 15.61
C ASP A 17 4.02 -6.24 15.07
N PHE A 18 4.15 -5.21 14.23
CA PHE A 18 3.00 -4.58 13.59
C PHE A 18 2.39 -5.51 12.56
N TYR A 19 3.21 -6.09 11.68
CA TYR A 19 2.75 -7.09 10.71
C TYR A 19 2.08 -8.27 11.40
N LYS A 20 2.72 -8.84 12.43
CA LYS A 20 2.19 -10.00 13.17
C LYS A 20 0.82 -9.74 13.79
N LYS A 21 0.55 -8.53 14.30
CA LYS A 21 -0.78 -8.17 14.83
C LYS A 21 -1.85 -8.20 13.75
N LEU A 22 -1.54 -7.64 12.58
CA LEU A 22 -2.45 -7.66 11.44
C LEU A 22 -2.62 -9.08 10.90
N ASP A 23 -1.55 -9.86 10.83
CA ASP A 23 -1.60 -11.24 10.37
C ASP A 23 -2.42 -12.13 11.31
N LEU A 24 -2.32 -11.92 12.63
CA LEU A 24 -3.21 -12.60 13.59
C LEU A 24 -4.69 -12.24 13.40
N GLU A 25 -4.99 -11.03 12.92
CA GLU A 25 -6.37 -10.55 12.72
C GLU A 25 -6.94 -11.01 11.38
N PHE A 26 -6.18 -10.84 10.29
CA PHE A 26 -6.66 -11.06 8.93
C PHE A 26 -6.22 -12.41 8.35
N ASN A 27 -5.16 -13.01 8.88
CA ASN A 27 -4.54 -14.27 8.45
C ASN A 27 -4.19 -14.23 6.97
N PHE A 28 -3.13 -13.48 6.64
CA PHE A 28 -2.73 -13.21 5.25
C PHE A 28 -2.21 -14.47 4.56
N ASP A 29 -2.35 -14.51 3.23
CA ASP A 29 -1.76 -15.55 2.40
C ASP A 29 -0.27 -15.26 2.18
N ASP A 30 0.53 -16.31 1.93
CA ASP A 30 1.97 -16.21 1.67
C ASP A 30 2.24 -15.64 0.26
N PHE A 31 1.95 -14.34 0.11
CA PHE A 31 2.17 -13.59 -1.11
C PHE A 31 2.59 -12.15 -0.76
N ASP A 32 3.79 -11.77 -1.19
CA ASP A 32 4.30 -10.40 -1.06
C ASP A 32 4.21 -9.66 -2.40
N PRO A 33 3.28 -8.70 -2.56
CA PRO A 33 3.18 -7.88 -3.77
C PRO A 33 4.32 -6.87 -3.91
N CYS A 34 5.12 -6.63 -2.86
CA CYS A 34 6.19 -5.64 -2.82
C CYS A 34 7.54 -6.21 -2.34
N PRO A 35 8.13 -7.24 -2.98
CA PRO A 35 9.37 -7.82 -2.50
C PRO A 35 10.52 -6.81 -2.64
N VAL A 36 11.33 -6.66 -1.60
CA VAL A 36 12.46 -5.70 -1.56
C VAL A 36 13.49 -5.96 -2.66
N ASP A 37 13.59 -7.21 -3.13
CA ASP A 37 14.62 -7.67 -4.08
C ASP A 37 14.11 -7.94 -5.51
N TYR A 38 12.82 -7.73 -5.81
CA TYR A 38 12.27 -8.08 -7.13
C TYR A 38 12.44 -6.99 -8.18
N GLN A 39 12.85 -7.39 -9.39
CA GLN A 39 12.94 -6.54 -10.59
C GLN A 39 11.60 -6.31 -11.29
N GLU A 40 10.55 -7.07 -10.92
CA GLU A 40 9.23 -6.98 -11.54
C GLU A 40 8.35 -5.96 -10.83
N ASP A 41 7.63 -5.14 -11.60
CA ASP A 41 6.69 -4.17 -11.07
C ASP A 41 5.47 -4.90 -10.48
N GLY A 42 5.37 -4.93 -9.15
CA GLY A 42 4.27 -5.55 -8.41
C GLY A 42 2.87 -5.04 -8.78
N LEU A 43 2.79 -3.91 -9.49
CA LEU A 43 1.54 -3.39 -10.06
C LEU A 43 1.09 -4.15 -11.32
N GLN A 44 2.02 -4.73 -12.08
CA GLN A 44 1.78 -5.43 -13.35
C GLN A 44 1.48 -6.92 -13.17
N ILE A 45 1.88 -7.51 -12.04
CA ILE A 45 1.64 -8.93 -11.77
C ILE A 45 0.23 -9.18 -11.23
N GLU A 46 -0.22 -10.43 -11.38
CA GLU A 46 -1.40 -10.91 -10.69
C GLU A 46 -1.07 -11.20 -9.23
N TRP A 47 -1.90 -10.66 -8.33
CA TRP A 47 -1.73 -10.89 -6.90
C TRP A 47 -2.33 -12.24 -6.52
N LYS A 48 -1.51 -13.19 -6.09
CA LYS A 48 -2.01 -14.53 -5.71
C LYS A 48 -2.57 -14.50 -4.29
N GLY A 49 -3.60 -15.31 -4.05
CA GLY A 49 -4.30 -15.35 -2.76
C GLY A 49 -5.51 -14.43 -2.69
N ASN A 50 -6.20 -14.52 -1.56
CA ASN A 50 -7.42 -13.79 -1.24
C ASN A 50 -7.22 -12.75 -0.14
N LYS A 51 -6.16 -12.84 0.67
CA LYS A 51 -5.90 -11.97 1.81
C LYS A 51 -4.47 -11.46 1.77
N ILE A 52 -4.31 -10.18 1.43
CA ILE A 52 -3.02 -9.65 1.00
C ILE A 52 -2.66 -8.40 1.80
N PHE A 53 -1.44 -8.38 2.34
CA PHE A 53 -0.86 -7.21 2.96
C PHE A 53 0.02 -6.46 1.95
N VAL A 54 -0.16 -5.16 1.85
CA VAL A 54 0.56 -4.30 0.89
C VAL A 54 1.20 -3.15 1.66
N ASN A 55 2.53 -3.08 1.63
CA ASN A 55 3.29 -1.92 2.06
C ASN A 55 4.10 -1.39 0.86
N PRO A 56 3.48 -0.56 0.00
CA PRO A 56 4.09 -0.17 -1.26
C PRO A 56 5.10 0.96 -1.10
N PRO A 57 5.98 1.18 -2.09
CA PRO A 57 6.75 2.43 -2.17
C PRO A 57 5.79 3.64 -2.27
N TYR A 58 5.91 4.58 -1.33
CA TYR A 58 4.98 5.72 -1.20
C TYR A 58 5.08 6.77 -2.32
N SER A 59 6.03 6.60 -3.24
CA SER A 59 6.22 7.44 -4.41
C SER A 59 5.24 7.13 -5.56
N ASN A 60 4.56 5.97 -5.55
CA ASN A 60 3.63 5.55 -6.61
C ASN A 60 2.22 5.20 -6.12
N LEU A 61 1.69 5.94 -5.13
CA LEU A 61 0.37 5.64 -4.56
C LEU A 61 -0.79 5.91 -5.51
N LYS A 62 -0.64 6.89 -6.41
CA LYS A 62 -1.70 7.33 -7.34
C LYS A 62 -1.30 7.01 -8.77
N THR A 63 -2.30 6.74 -9.60
CA THR A 63 -2.08 6.56 -11.03
C THR A 63 -1.61 7.87 -11.67
N THR A 64 -0.57 7.80 -12.50
CA THR A 64 -0.10 8.94 -13.30
C THR A 64 0.20 8.54 -14.73
N LYS A 65 0.11 9.49 -15.67
CA LYS A 65 0.50 9.24 -17.07
C LYS A 65 1.95 8.78 -17.24
N LYS A 66 2.83 9.13 -16.28
CA LYS A 66 4.26 8.81 -16.32
C LYS A 66 4.58 7.45 -15.71
N GLN A 67 3.92 7.09 -14.62
CA GLN A 67 4.22 5.88 -13.82
C GLN A 67 3.22 4.75 -14.04
N GLY A 68 2.12 4.99 -14.74
CA GLY A 68 1.06 4.00 -14.92
C GLY A 68 0.17 3.88 -13.69
N LEU A 69 -0.37 2.67 -13.47
CA LEU A 69 -1.30 2.33 -12.39
C LEU A 69 -0.66 2.55 -11.02
N GLY A 70 -1.39 3.17 -10.09
CA GLY A 70 -0.93 3.38 -8.72
C GLY A 70 -1.35 2.25 -7.77
N TRP A 71 -0.67 2.17 -6.62
CA TRP A 71 -0.93 1.13 -5.63
C TRP A 71 -2.33 1.19 -5.02
N VAL A 72 -2.90 2.39 -4.85
CA VAL A 72 -4.26 2.54 -4.33
C VAL A 72 -5.27 2.04 -5.36
N GLU A 73 -5.11 2.40 -6.63
CA GLU A 73 -6.00 1.93 -7.69
C GLU A 73 -5.88 0.42 -7.91
N LYS A 74 -4.66 -0.15 -7.91
CA LYS A 74 -4.47 -1.60 -8.00
C LYS A 74 -5.14 -2.33 -6.83
N SER A 75 -4.94 -1.86 -5.60
CA SER A 75 -5.55 -2.45 -4.40
C SER A 75 -7.08 -2.42 -4.47
N HIS A 76 -7.65 -1.32 -4.95
CA HIS A 76 -9.09 -1.20 -5.18
C HIS A 76 -9.58 -2.23 -6.22
N LEU A 77 -8.91 -2.36 -7.36
CA LEU A 77 -9.26 -3.34 -8.41
C LEU A 77 -9.18 -4.78 -7.90
N GLU A 78 -8.15 -5.13 -7.12
CA GLU A 78 -8.03 -6.47 -6.53
C GLU A 78 -9.12 -6.71 -5.47
N CYS A 79 -9.50 -5.69 -4.69
CA CYS A 79 -10.63 -5.77 -3.77
C CYS A 79 -11.96 -6.02 -4.49
N GLN A 80 -12.19 -5.38 -5.65
CA GLN A 80 -13.39 -5.63 -6.47
C GLN A 80 -13.46 -7.08 -7.02
N LYS A 81 -12.33 -7.80 -7.05
CA LYS A 81 -12.30 -9.25 -7.38
C LYS A 81 -12.64 -10.15 -6.19
N GLY A 82 -13.02 -9.59 -5.04
CA GLY A 82 -13.38 -10.34 -3.84
C GLY A 82 -12.20 -10.59 -2.88
N LYS A 83 -11.05 -9.96 -3.10
CA LYS A 83 -9.88 -10.09 -2.21
C LYS A 83 -9.97 -9.11 -1.03
N LEU A 84 -9.51 -9.55 0.13
CA LEU A 84 -9.24 -8.70 1.28
C LEU A 84 -7.83 -8.13 1.15
N ILE A 85 -7.73 -6.80 1.08
CA ILE A 85 -6.45 -6.10 0.95
C ILE A 85 -6.26 -5.20 2.17
N VAL A 86 -5.13 -5.35 2.85
CA VAL A 86 -4.68 -4.42 3.90
C VAL A 86 -3.54 -3.57 3.34
N LEU A 87 -3.81 -2.28 3.14
CA LEU A 87 -2.89 -1.35 2.49
C LEU A 87 -2.31 -0.36 3.52
N LEU A 88 -1.00 -0.40 3.72
CA LEU A 88 -0.28 0.52 4.60
C LEU A 88 0.28 1.71 3.82
N ILE A 89 -0.28 2.89 4.02
CA ILE A 89 0.08 4.12 3.28
C ILE A 89 0.12 5.35 4.20
N PRO A 90 0.85 6.42 3.82
CA PRO A 90 0.82 7.67 4.56
C PRO A 90 -0.58 8.30 4.56
N ALA A 91 -0.96 8.91 5.69
CA ALA A 91 -2.22 9.61 5.86
C ALA A 91 -2.23 10.94 5.06
N ARG A 92 -2.54 10.86 3.76
CA ARG A 92 -2.70 12.01 2.85
C ARG A 92 -4.17 12.20 2.50
N THR A 93 -4.93 12.74 3.45
CA THR A 93 -6.39 12.84 3.38
C THR A 93 -6.89 13.90 2.40
N ASP A 94 -6.01 14.75 1.88
CA ASP A 94 -6.29 15.82 0.90
C ASP A 94 -6.21 15.34 -0.56
N THR A 95 -5.86 14.08 -0.79
CA THR A 95 -5.57 13.56 -2.12
C THR A 95 -6.83 13.04 -2.83
N GLN A 96 -6.84 13.15 -4.16
CA GLN A 96 -7.96 12.65 -4.98
C GLN A 96 -8.25 11.16 -4.76
N TRP A 97 -7.22 10.31 -4.67
CA TRP A 97 -7.41 8.87 -4.43
C TRP A 97 -8.04 8.59 -3.07
N PHE A 98 -7.75 9.42 -2.06
CA PHE A 98 -8.36 9.26 -0.74
C PHE A 98 -9.87 9.53 -0.81
N HIS A 99 -10.29 10.60 -1.49
CA HIS A 99 -11.71 10.93 -1.62
C HIS A 99 -12.46 10.01 -2.59
N GLU A 100 -11.94 9.81 -3.81
CA GLU A 100 -12.65 9.12 -4.89
C GLU A 100 -12.59 7.60 -4.80
N ILE A 101 -11.62 7.04 -4.07
CA ILE A 101 -11.47 5.59 -3.91
C ILE A 101 -11.76 5.21 -2.47
N ILE A 102 -11.01 5.76 -1.49
CA ILE A 102 -11.12 5.30 -0.10
C ILE A 102 -12.47 5.67 0.51
N LEU A 103 -12.81 6.97 0.54
CA LEU A 103 -14.06 7.44 1.15
C LEU A 103 -15.29 7.04 0.35
N LYS A 104 -15.24 7.17 -0.98
CA LYS A 104 -16.36 6.84 -1.87
C LYS A 104 -16.80 5.38 -1.78
N ASN A 105 -15.85 4.46 -1.59
CA ASN A 105 -16.14 3.03 -1.42
C ASN A 105 -16.31 2.62 0.05
N ASN A 106 -16.31 3.58 0.98
CA ASN A 106 -16.48 3.37 2.42
C ASN A 106 -15.54 2.29 2.99
N TYR A 107 -14.27 2.31 2.58
CA TYR A 107 -13.26 1.39 3.11
C TYR A 107 -12.91 1.70 4.57
N GLU A 108 -12.57 0.66 5.32
CA GLU A 108 -12.12 0.81 6.70
C GLU A 108 -10.74 1.51 6.75
N VAL A 109 -10.64 2.59 7.52
CA VAL A 109 -9.40 3.35 7.69
C VAL A 109 -9.01 3.38 9.16
N ARG A 110 -7.80 2.90 9.47
CA ARG A 110 -7.22 2.94 10.81
C ARG A 110 -6.00 3.87 10.83
N PHE A 111 -6.06 4.92 11.65
CA PHE A 111 -4.91 5.81 11.84
C PHE A 111 -3.96 5.26 12.90
N ILE A 112 -2.67 5.26 12.59
CA ILE A 112 -1.62 4.84 13.52
C ILE A 112 -1.04 6.09 14.18
N LYS A 113 -1.05 6.14 15.52
CA LYS A 113 -0.47 7.25 16.26
C LYS A 113 1.06 7.16 16.26
N GLY A 114 1.71 8.16 15.67
CA GLY A 114 3.17 8.25 15.64
C GLY A 114 3.81 7.51 14.46
N ARG A 115 5.14 7.49 14.42
CA ARG A 115 5.90 6.78 13.38
C ARG A 115 5.99 5.29 13.73
N LEU A 116 5.71 4.43 12.77
CA LEU A 116 6.02 2.99 12.86
C LEU A 116 7.53 2.82 13.11
N LYS A 117 7.88 2.03 14.13
CA LYS A 117 9.25 1.69 14.54
C LYS A 117 9.37 0.18 14.63
#